data_AF-A0A5P8WK85-F1
#
_entry.id   AF-A0A5P8WK85-F1
#
_cell.length_a   1.000
_cell.length_b   1.000
_cell.length_c   1.000
_cell.angle_alpha   90.00
_cell.angle_beta   90.00
_cell.angle_gamma   90.00
#
_symmetry.space_group_name_H-M   'P 1'
#
loop_
_entity.id
_entity.type
_entity.pdbx_description
1 polymer ?
#
loop_
_entity_poly.entity_id
_entity_poly.type
_entity_poly.pdbx_seq_one_letter_code
_entity_poly.pdbx_strand_id
1 'polypeptide(L)' 'MKRIVEFAHKHQVNIRLAYYPPYHSKYNPIERTWAILENHWNGSILDEVETALKFASTMKWKGDHPVVKLVHETYENG' A
#
# COMPACT_ATOMS: atom_id res chain seq x y z
N MET A 1 10.00 -16.80 3.14
CA MET A 1 11.00 -16.28 4.10
C MET A 1 12.39 -16.00 3.50
N LYS A 2 12.92 -16.81 2.56
CA LYS A 2 14.27 -16.61 2.01
C LYS A 2 14.60 -15.15 1.60
N ARG A 3 13.77 -14.51 0.77
CA ARG A 3 14.00 -13.14 0.27
C ARG A 3 14.10 -12.07 1.37
N ILE A 4 13.26 -12.13 2.40
CA ILE A 4 13.29 -11.12 3.49
C ILE A 4 14.51 -11.32 4.40
N VAL A 5 14.96 -12.57 4.58
CA VAL A 5 16.19 -12.89 5.31
C VAL A 5 17.43 -12.43 4.52
N GLU A 6 17.48 -12.71 3.21
CA GLU A 6 18.55 -12.24 2.33
C GLU A 6 18.63 -10.71 2.33
N PHE A 7 17.49 -10.02 2.28
CA PHE A 7 17.44 -8.57 2.40
C PHE A 7 17.98 -8.09 3.76
N ALA A 8 17.55 -8.70 4.87
CA ALA A 8 18.03 -8.36 6.20
C ALA A 8 19.56 -8.52 6.32
N HIS A 9 20.11 -9.62 5.81
CA HIS A 9 21.55 -9.88 5.80
C HIS A 9 22.29 -8.90 4.88
N LYS A 10 21.80 -8.69 3.65
CA LYS A 10 22.45 -7.79 2.68
C LYS A 10 22.54 -6.35 3.19
N HIS A 11 21.48 -5.88 3.83
CA HIS A 11 21.38 -4.50 4.32
C HIS A 11 21.74 -4.34 5.79
N GLN A 12 22.10 -5.42 6.49
CA GLN A 12 22.45 -5.44 7.91
C GLN A 12 21.37 -4.79 8.80
N VAL A 13 20.10 -5.08 8.51
CA VAL A 13 18.95 -4.55 9.25
C VAL A 13 18.25 -5.64 10.06
N ASN A 14 17.77 -5.28 11.26
CA ASN A 14 16.92 -6.17 12.05
C ASN A 14 15.47 -6.02 11.61
N ILE A 15 14.87 -7.10 11.09
CA ILE A 15 13.47 -7.13 10.68
C ILE A 15 12.67 -7.90 11.72
N ARG A 16 11.64 -7.25 12.27
CA ARG A 16 10.67 -7.88 13.16
C ARG A 16 9.37 -8.11 12.41
N LEU A 17 8.94 -9.37 12.33
CA LEU A 17 7.67 -9.71 11.73
C LEU A 17 6.55 -9.48 12.74
N ALA A 18 5.62 -8.60 12.43
CA ALA A 18 4.39 -8.46 13.19
C ALA A 18 3.51 -9.70 12.93
N TYR A 19 3.14 -10.41 13.99
CA TYR A 19 2.20 -11.53 13.89
C TYR A 19 0.77 -11.01 13.90
N TYR A 20 -0.02 -11.44 12.91
CA TYR A 20 -1.46 -11.21 12.84
C TYR A 20 -2.19 -12.55 12.77
N PRO A 21 -3.28 -12.75 13.54
CA PRO A 21 -4.08 -13.97 13.44
C PRO A 21 -4.66 -14.14 12.01
N PRO A 22 -4.87 -15.39 11.55
CA PRO A 22 -5.54 -15.65 10.29
C PRO A 22 -6.89 -14.92 10.19
N TYR A 23 -7.21 -14.37 9.01
CA TYR A 23 -8.46 -13.65 8.72
C TYR A 23 -8.73 -12.40 9.58
N HIS A 24 -7.69 -11.79 10.16
CA HIS A 24 -7.82 -10.57 10.97
C HIS A 24 -7.15 -9.35 10.32
N SER A 25 -7.45 -9.09 9.05
CA SER A 25 -6.93 -7.92 8.31
C SER A 25 -7.19 -6.60 9.05
N LYS A 26 -8.29 -6.48 9.81
CA LYS A 26 -8.63 -5.29 10.63
C LYS A 26 -7.52 -4.80 11.58
N TYR A 27 -6.57 -5.66 11.95
CA TYR A 27 -5.43 -5.28 12.79
C TYR A 27 -4.26 -4.70 12.00
N ASN A 28 -4.20 -4.91 10.68
CA ASN A 28 -3.21 -4.30 9.82
C ASN A 28 -3.59 -2.84 9.54
N PRO A 29 -2.80 -1.84 10.00
CA PRO A 29 -3.17 -0.44 9.86
C PRO A 29 -3.38 0.01 8.42
N ILE A 30 -2.73 -0.63 7.44
CA ILE A 30 -2.86 -0.27 6.02
C ILE A 30 -4.29 -0.46 5.50
N GLU A 31 -5.05 -1.40 6.05
CA GLU A 31 -6.44 -1.67 5.63
C GLU A 31 -7.34 -0.46 5.86
N ARG A 32 -7.03 0.39 6.86
CA ARG A 32 -7.80 1.61 7.11
C ARG A 32 -7.58 2.65 6.01
N THR A 33 -6.35 2.75 5.51
CA THR A 33 -6.03 3.63 4.38
C THR A 33 -6.75 3.15 3.12
N TRP A 34 -6.76 1.83 2.87
CA TRP A 34 -7.47 1.25 1.73
C TRP A 34 -8.98 1.47 1.82
N ALA A 35 -9.59 1.25 2.98
CA ALA A 35 -11.01 1.49 3.17
C ALA A 35 -11.39 2.96 2.92
N ILE A 36 -10.54 3.92 3.30
CA ILE A 36 -10.79 5.35 3.02
C ILE A 36 -10.66 5.64 1.53
N LEU A 37 -9.64 5.09 0.88
CA LEU A 37 -9.46 5.27 -0.56
C LEU A 37 -10.65 4.68 -1.35
N GLU A 38 -11.12 3.49 -0.97
CA GLU A 38 -12.31 2.85 -1.55
C GLU A 38 -13.57 3.70 -1.38
N ASN A 39 -13.79 4.21 -0.16
CA ASN A 39 -14.88 5.13 0.12
C ASN A 39 -14.73 6.49 -0.60
N HIS A 40 -13.53 6.89 -0.99
CA HIS A 40 -13.29 8.18 -1.66
C HIS A 40 -13.74 8.15 -3.12
N TRP A 41 -13.50 7.05 -3.84
CA TRP A 41 -14.05 6.91 -5.20
C TRP A 41 -15.49 6.41 -5.20
N ASN A 42 -15.93 5.66 -4.17
CA ASN A 42 -17.34 5.29 -3.92
C ASN A 42 -18.13 4.81 -5.16
N GLY A 43 -17.59 3.81 -5.88
CA GLY A 43 -18.22 3.29 -7.10
C GLY A 43 -17.94 4.09 -8.39
N SER A 44 -17.14 5.15 -8.33
CA SER A 44 -16.62 5.82 -9.54
C SER A 44 -15.77 4.86 -10.39
N ILE A 45 -15.80 5.03 -11.70
CA ILE A 45 -15.04 4.20 -12.64
C ILE A 45 -13.57 4.64 -12.64
N LEU A 46 -12.67 3.67 -12.50
CA LEU A 46 -11.22 3.84 -12.56
C LEU A 46 -10.67 3.23 -13.87
N ASP A 47 -11.15 3.73 -15.00
CA ASP A 47 -10.84 3.24 -16.34
C ASP A 47 -9.45 3.67 -16.84
N GLU A 48 -8.95 4.80 -16.34
CA GLU A 48 -7.63 5.33 -16.69
C GLU A 48 -6.70 5.39 -15.47
N VAL A 49 -5.39 5.19 -15.72
CA VAL A 49 -4.35 5.33 -14.70
C VAL A 49 -4.38 6.74 -14.09
N GLU A 50 -4.61 7.77 -14.91
CA GLU A 50 -4.71 9.14 -14.43
C GLU A 50 -5.88 9.32 -13.46
N THR A 51 -7.04 8.71 -13.75
CA THR A 51 -8.21 8.72 -12.87
C THR A 51 -7.89 8.08 -11.52
N ALA A 52 -7.25 6.91 -11.52
CA ALA A 52 -6.82 6.26 -10.29
C ALA A 52 -5.82 7.12 -9.47
N LEU A 53 -4.86 7.76 -10.15
CA LEU A 53 -3.89 8.65 -9.50
C LEU A 53 -4.56 9.91 -8.90
N LYS A 54 -5.56 10.47 -9.58
CA LYS A 54 -6.36 11.60 -9.07
C LYS A 54 -7.13 11.21 -7.81
N PHE A 55 -7.79 10.06 -7.77
CA PHE A 55 -8.45 9.58 -6.56
C PHE A 55 -7.44 9.34 -5.42
N ALA A 56 -6.33 8.66 -5.74
CA ALA A 56 -5.27 8.42 -4.77
C ALA A 56 -4.69 9.72 -4.20
N SER A 57 -4.50 10.77 -5.00
CA SER A 57 -3.89 12.03 -4.56
C SER A 57 -4.87 12.97 -3.85
N THR A 58 -6.16 12.90 -4.15
CA THR A 58 -7.18 13.80 -3.59
C THR A 58 -7.85 13.26 -2.33
N MET A 59 -7.70 11.97 -2.03
CA MET A 59 -8.17 11.43 -0.74
C MET A 59 -7.47 12.13 0.44
N LYS A 60 -8.08 12.04 1.63
CA LYS A 60 -7.45 12.47 2.89
C LYS A 60 -7.23 11.30 3.81
N TRP A 61 -6.00 11.08 4.23
CA TRP A 61 -5.65 10.14 5.29
C TRP A 61 -5.24 10.92 6.54
N LYS A 62 -5.98 10.76 7.63
CA LYS A 62 -5.78 11.52 8.89
C LYS A 62 -5.75 13.05 8.72
N GLY A 63 -6.45 13.57 7.71
CA GLY A 63 -6.53 15.00 7.41
C GLY A 63 -5.57 15.47 6.33
N ASP A 64 -4.55 14.66 6.00
CA ASP A 64 -3.50 15.02 5.04
C ASP A 64 -3.73 14.35 3.68
N HIS A 65 -3.31 15.05 2.62
CA HIS A 65 -3.25 14.48 1.28
C HIS A 65 -2.01 13.58 1.14
N PRO A 66 -2.15 12.39 0.55
CA PRO A 66 -1.03 11.48 0.38
C PRO A 66 -0.09 11.94 -0.73
N VAL A 67 1.18 11.55 -0.63
CA VAL A 67 2.15 11.70 -1.71
C VAL A 67 2.01 10.51 -2.66
N VAL A 68 1.67 10.78 -3.92
CA VAL A 68 1.43 9.75 -4.93
C VAL A 68 2.49 9.85 -6.02
N LYS A 69 3.12 8.72 -6.35
CA LYS A 69 4.08 8.60 -7.45
C LYS A 69 3.74 7.39 -8.31
N LEU A 70 3.57 7.62 -9.60
CA LEU A 70 3.48 6.53 -10.58
C LEU A 70 4.88 5.98 -10.83
N VAL A 71 5.03 4.66 -10.74
CA VAL A 71 6.27 3.94 -11.04
C VAL A 71 6.09 3.21 -12.36
N HIS A 72 6.94 3.51 -13.34
CA HIS A 72 6.91 2.89 -14.67
C HIS A 72 7.89 1.71 -14.81
N GLU A 73 8.70 1.48 -13.79
CA GLU A 73 9.70 0.41 -13.79
C GLU A 73 9.02 -0.96 -13.71
N THR A 74 9.41 -1.85 -14.62
CA THR A 74 8.98 -3.24 -14.59
C THR A 74 9.61 -3.94 -13.39
N TYR A 75 8.79 -4.56 -12.56
CA TYR A 75 9.28 -5.40 -11.47
C TYR A 75 9.69 -6.77 -12.01
N GLU A 76 10.98 -6.93 -12.35
CA GLU A 76 11.48 -8.11 -13.06
C GLU A 76 11.43 -9.42 -12.25
N ASN A 77 11.45 -9.35 -10.91
CA ASN A 77 11.61 -10.52 -10.04
C ASN A 77 10.44 -10.65 -9.05
N GLY A 78 9.45 -11.46 -9.44
CA GLY A 78 8.27 -11.82 -8.64
C GLY A 78 8.59 -12.39 -7.25
#